data_AF-A0AAV2K6L1-F1
#
_entry.id   AF-A0AAV2K6L1-F1
#
_cell.length_a   1.000
_cell.length_b   1.000
_cell.length_c   1.000
_cell.angle_alpha   90.00
_cell.angle_beta   90.00
_cell.angle_gamma   90.00
#
_symmetry.space_group_name_H-M   'P 1'
#
loop_
_entity.id
_entity.type
_entity.pdbx_description
1 polymer ?
#
loop_
_entity_poly.entity_id
_entity_poly.type
_entity_poly.pdbx_seq_one_letter_code
_entity_poly.pdbx_strand_id
1 'polypeptide(L)'
;MVTQQKEHIFSLDKSEKKFPAILVLQVWDFDTLSSDDFIGTVELDLHSFPRGAKSSKTCKGDMLTAEIERISIFQQKRARGWWPFTKCGELTGKVEAEFHLLTSEEAEKNPVGKARKEPEPLPKPNRPDTSFSWFVNPFKSFFYLVWSRYKKYIIVGLLVLITALFLALLFYTLPGAISQRIVMG
;
A
#
# COMPACT_ATOMS: atom_id res chain seq x y z
N MET A 1 11.14 -27.21 13.05
CA MET A 1 12.14 -27.94 12.24
C MET A 1 13.01 -28.74 13.20
N VAL A 2 13.24 -30.03 12.94
CA VAL A 2 14.17 -30.85 13.73
C VAL A 2 15.45 -30.96 12.93
N THR A 3 16.54 -30.45 13.48
CA THR A 3 17.87 -30.58 12.88
C THR A 3 18.73 -31.40 13.80
N GLN A 4 19.40 -32.41 13.26
CA GLN A 4 20.41 -33.15 14.00
C GLN A 4 21.74 -32.44 13.87
N GLN A 5 22.25 -31.91 14.99
CA GLN A 5 23.55 -31.25 15.04
C GLN A 5 24.42 -31.90 16.11
N LYS A 6 25.70 -32.07 15.82
CA LYS A 6 26.70 -32.41 16.85
C LYS A 6 26.92 -31.18 17.72
N GLU A 7 26.89 -31.35 19.05
CA GLU A 7 27.08 -30.21 19.96
C GLU A 7 28.50 -29.66 19.90
N HIS A 8 29.47 -30.53 19.68
CA HIS A 8 30.87 -30.19 19.49
C HIS A 8 31.48 -31.05 18.38
N ILE A 9 32.60 -30.61 17.79
CA ILE A 9 33.30 -31.31 16.70
C ILE A 9 33.66 -32.76 17.10
N PHE A 10 33.90 -33.00 18.39
CA PHE A 10 34.27 -34.29 18.96
C PHE A 10 33.11 -35.09 19.58
N SER A 11 31.86 -34.61 19.53
CA SER A 11 30.74 -35.41 20.02
C SER A 11 30.47 -36.57 19.06
N LEU A 12 30.48 -37.79 19.60
CA LEU A 12 30.13 -39.01 18.84
C LEU A 12 28.64 -39.01 18.50
N ASP A 13 27.81 -38.61 19.47
CA ASP A 13 26.36 -38.55 19.31
C ASP A 13 25.89 -37.24 18.68
N LYS A 14 24.86 -37.36 17.83
CA LYS A 14 24.15 -36.23 17.22
C LYS A 14 22.99 -35.83 18.13
N SER A 15 22.98 -34.59 18.60
CA SER A 15 21.86 -34.05 19.37
C SER A 15 20.73 -33.62 18.44
N GLU A 16 19.48 -33.89 18.82
CA GLU A 16 18.31 -33.39 18.12
C GLU A 16 17.91 -32.03 18.69
N LYS A 17 18.06 -30.97 17.89
CA LYS A 17 17.58 -29.64 18.25
C LYS A 17 16.28 -29.35 17.52
N LYS A 18 15.25 -28.98 18.29
CA LYS A 18 13.94 -28.57 17.78
C LYS A 18 13.91 -27.05 17.72
N PHE A 19 13.84 -26.51 16.50
CA PHE A 19 13.65 -25.08 16.28
C PHE A 19 12.18 -24.78 15.99
N PRO A 20 11.61 -23.70 16.57
CA PRO A 20 10.28 -23.24 16.21
C PRO A 20 10.26 -22.87 14.73
N ALA A 21 9.15 -23.16 14.05
CA ALA A 21 9.02 -22.85 12.64
C ALA A 21 8.43 -21.44 12.52
N ILE A 22 9.30 -20.44 12.38
CA ILE A 22 8.92 -19.02 12.27
C ILE A 22 9.05 -18.60 10.82
N LEU A 23 7.97 -18.06 10.27
CA LEU A 23 7.94 -17.42 8.95
C LEU A 23 8.19 -15.93 9.12
N VAL A 24 9.26 -15.43 8.51
CA VAL A 24 9.59 -14.00 8.50
C VAL A 24 9.30 -13.46 7.11
N LEU A 25 8.43 -12.45 7.05
CA LEU A 25 8.15 -11.73 5.81
C LEU A 25 8.74 -10.32 5.94
N GLN A 26 9.39 -9.86 4.88
CA GLN A 26 10.03 -8.56 4.80
C GLN A 26 9.63 -7.87 3.51
N VAL A 27 9.35 -6.58 3.59
CA VAL A 27 9.08 -5.74 2.42
C VAL A 27 10.19 -4.71 2.28
N TRP A 28 10.73 -4.65 1.08
CA TRP A 28 11.77 -3.71 0.65
C TRP A 28 11.20 -2.87 -0.48
N ASP A 29 11.45 -1.57 -0.45
CA ASP A 29 11.18 -0.69 -1.58
C ASP A 29 12.27 -0.90 -2.62
N PHE A 30 11.86 -1.11 -3.87
CA PHE A 30 12.81 -1.31 -4.96
C PHE A 30 13.13 0.05 -5.58
N ASP A 31 14.36 0.50 -5.37
CA ASP A 31 14.86 1.73 -5.96
C ASP A 31 15.82 1.43 -7.12
N THR A 32 15.65 2.16 -8.22
CA THR A 32 16.50 1.95 -9.42
C THR A 32 17.88 2.58 -9.31
N LEU A 33 18.06 3.58 -8.43
CA LEU A 33 19.27 4.40 -8.34
C LEU A 33 19.92 4.38 -6.94
N SER A 34 19.15 4.05 -5.90
CA SER A 34 19.59 3.97 -4.50
C SER A 34 19.58 2.52 -4.00
N SER A 35 20.10 2.29 -2.79
CA SER A 35 19.90 1.02 -2.10
C SER A 35 18.44 0.87 -1.68
N ASP A 36 17.92 -0.36 -1.77
CA ASP A 36 16.54 -0.68 -1.41
C ASP A 36 16.23 -0.32 0.05
N ASP A 37 15.15 0.41 0.27
CA ASP A 37 14.73 0.88 1.59
C ASP A 37 13.85 -0.16 2.30
N PHE A 38 14.19 -0.51 3.54
CA PHE A 38 13.37 -1.42 4.33
C PHE A 38 12.04 -0.76 4.78
N ILE A 39 10.90 -1.32 4.41
CA ILE A 39 9.57 -0.78 4.74
C ILE A 39 9.00 -1.39 6.02
N GLY A 40 9.18 -2.70 6.22
CA GLY A 40 8.69 -3.38 7.41
C GLY A 40 8.86 -4.89 7.38
N THR A 41 8.64 -5.49 8.54
CA THR A 41 8.67 -6.94 8.72
C THR A 41 7.49 -7.42 9.55
N VAL A 42 7.14 -8.69 9.36
CA VAL A 42 6.25 -9.44 10.24
C VAL A 42 6.85 -10.83 10.47
N GLU A 43 6.83 -11.24 11.73
CA GLU A 43 7.23 -12.58 12.15
C GLU A 43 5.97 -13.35 12.55
N LEU A 44 5.77 -14.51 11.94
CA LEU A 44 4.60 -15.35 12.14
C LEU A 44 5.07 -16.75 12.55
N ASP A 45 4.76 -17.15 13.78
CA ASP A 45 4.99 -18.52 14.21
C ASP A 45 3.98 -19.47 13.54
N LEU A 46 4.45 -20.50 12.84
CA LEU A 46 3.59 -21.45 12.13
C LEU A 46 2.81 -22.37 13.09
N HIS A 47 3.33 -22.60 14.30
CA HIS A 47 2.63 -23.39 15.31
C HIS A 47 1.50 -22.59 15.96
N SER A 48 1.76 -21.31 16.24
CA SER A 48 0.83 -20.39 16.89
C SER A 48 0.44 -19.23 15.96
N PHE A 49 -0.05 -19.58 14.77
CA PHE A 49 -0.28 -18.65 13.68
C PHE A 49 -1.43 -17.67 14.02
N PRO A 50 -1.16 -16.35 14.05
CA PRO A 50 -2.19 -15.38 14.35
C PRO A 50 -3.16 -15.28 13.17
N ARG A 51 -4.46 -15.37 13.47
CA ARG A 51 -5.51 -15.28 12.45
C ARG A 51 -5.50 -13.89 11.81
N GLY A 52 -5.25 -13.84 10.50
CA GLY A 52 -5.29 -12.60 9.73
C GLY A 52 -6.67 -11.96 9.70
N ALA A 53 -6.73 -10.63 9.61
CA ALA A 53 -8.00 -9.92 9.50
C ALA A 53 -8.67 -10.17 8.14
N LYS A 54 -10.00 -10.13 8.08
CA LYS A 54 -10.77 -10.32 6.83
C LYS A 54 -10.69 -9.11 5.88
N SER A 55 -10.35 -7.93 6.40
CA SER A 55 -10.31 -6.68 5.64
C SER A 55 -9.18 -5.78 6.16
N SER A 56 -8.61 -4.96 5.26
CA SER A 56 -7.59 -3.95 5.58
C SER A 56 -8.03 -3.00 6.70
N LYS A 57 -9.32 -2.65 6.79
CA LYS A 57 -9.85 -1.74 7.82
C LYS A 57 -9.83 -2.34 9.23
N THR A 58 -10.00 -3.65 9.35
CA THR A 58 -10.06 -4.37 10.63
C THR A 58 -8.67 -4.74 11.14
N CYS A 59 -7.67 -4.73 10.27
CA CYS A 59 -6.28 -5.00 10.63
C CYS A 59 -5.70 -3.86 11.47
N LYS A 60 -5.37 -4.14 12.74
CA LYS A 60 -4.72 -3.22 13.69
C LYS A 60 -3.32 -3.73 14.05
N GLY A 61 -2.40 -2.82 14.40
CA GLY A 61 -1.03 -3.18 14.79
C GLY A 61 -0.99 -4.16 15.96
N ASP A 62 -1.91 -4.01 16.92
CA ASP A 62 -1.99 -4.85 18.13
C ASP A 62 -2.41 -6.29 17.87
N MET A 63 -2.79 -6.66 16.63
CA MET A 63 -3.21 -8.03 16.30
C MET A 63 -2.11 -9.08 16.46
N LEU A 64 -0.84 -8.68 16.37
CA LEU A 64 0.30 -9.59 16.56
C LEU A 64 0.55 -9.89 18.04
N THR A 65 0.26 -8.92 18.91
CA THR A 65 0.51 -9.01 20.35
C THR A 65 -0.71 -9.52 21.11
N ALA A 66 -1.91 -9.25 20.61
CA ALA A 66 -3.15 -9.70 21.22
C ALA A 66 -3.27 -11.24 21.17
N GLU A 67 -3.74 -11.83 22.26
CA GLU A 67 -4.09 -13.25 22.37
C GLU A 67 -5.38 -13.57 21.59
N ILE A 68 -5.42 -13.19 20.32
CA ILE A 68 -6.46 -13.62 19.39
C ILE A 68 -6.28 -15.11 19.14
N GLU A 69 -7.37 -15.82 18.85
CA GLU A 69 -7.39 -17.24 18.45
C GLU A 69 -6.20 -17.59 17.53
N ARG A 70 -5.20 -18.28 18.09
CA ARG A 70 -4.03 -18.78 17.36
C ARG A 70 -4.39 -20.13 16.79
N ILE A 71 -4.16 -20.28 15.49
CA ILE A 71 -4.38 -21.54 14.78
C ILE A 71 -3.03 -22.13 14.38
N SER A 72 -2.94 -23.44 14.30
CA SER A 72 -1.76 -24.08 13.72
C SER A 72 -1.96 -24.23 12.22
N ILE A 73 -1.06 -23.69 11.40
CA ILE A 73 -1.15 -23.84 9.94
C ILE A 73 -0.99 -25.31 9.50
N PHE A 74 -0.41 -26.14 10.35
CA PHE A 74 -0.27 -27.58 10.10
C PHE A 74 -1.60 -28.32 10.20
N GLN A 75 -2.54 -27.80 11.00
CA GLN A 75 -3.92 -28.32 11.07
C GLN A 75 -4.78 -27.73 9.96
N GLN A 76 -4.59 -26.44 9.67
CA GLN A 76 -5.32 -25.72 8.64
C GLN A 76 -4.41 -25.41 7.45
N LYS A 77 -4.40 -26.30 6.44
CA LYS A 77 -3.53 -26.20 5.25
C LYS A 77 -3.63 -24.88 4.49
N ARG A 78 -4.73 -24.12 4.62
CA ARG A 78 -4.95 -22.86 3.89
C ARG A 78 -5.37 -21.73 4.83
N ALA A 79 -4.61 -20.64 4.81
CA ALA A 79 -4.90 -19.44 5.61
C ALA A 79 -4.80 -18.19 4.73
N ARG A 80 -5.88 -17.40 4.68
CA ARG A 80 -5.92 -16.10 3.98
C ARG A 80 -6.29 -15.00 4.96
N GLY A 81 -5.62 -13.87 4.87
CA GLY A 81 -5.95 -12.72 5.69
C GLY A 81 -5.05 -11.52 5.46
N TRP A 82 -5.27 -10.51 6.29
CA TRP A 82 -4.47 -9.29 6.36
C TRP A 82 -3.61 -9.30 7.61
N TRP A 83 -2.32 -9.05 7.45
CA TRP A 83 -1.36 -8.92 8.55
C TRP A 83 -0.73 -7.53 8.58
N PRO A 84 -0.55 -6.94 9.76
CA PRO A 84 0.15 -5.68 9.93
C PRO A 84 1.66 -5.88 9.80
N PHE A 85 2.34 -4.96 9.11
CA PHE A 85 3.79 -4.90 9.03
C PHE A 85 4.30 -3.78 9.91
N THR A 86 5.35 -4.04 10.66
CA THR A 86 5.93 -3.08 11.60
C THR A 86 7.37 -2.76 11.25
N LYS A 87 7.77 -1.52 11.49
CA LYS A 87 9.15 -1.04 11.44
C LYS A 87 9.44 -0.31 12.73
N CYS A 88 10.41 -0.78 13.51
CA CYS A 88 10.82 -0.18 14.79
C CYS A 88 9.66 0.09 15.78
N GLY A 89 8.63 -0.77 15.79
CA GLY A 89 7.48 -0.63 16.69
C GLY A 89 6.31 0.19 16.14
N GLU A 90 6.45 0.80 14.96
CA GLU A 90 5.36 1.53 14.29
C GLU A 90 4.75 0.71 13.16
N LEU A 91 3.43 0.83 12.98
CA LEU A 91 2.68 0.19 11.89
C LEU A 91 2.93 0.93 10.57
N THR A 92 3.81 0.39 9.71
CA THR A 92 4.12 0.97 8.39
C THR A 92 3.18 0.51 7.30
N GLY A 93 2.66 -0.71 7.37
CA GLY A 93 1.91 -1.30 6.26
C GLY A 93 0.98 -2.43 6.65
N LYS A 94 0.18 -2.87 5.68
CA LYS A 94 -0.71 -4.02 5.80
C LYS A 94 -0.60 -4.83 4.51
N VAL A 95 -0.41 -6.13 4.65
CA VAL A 95 -0.27 -7.04 3.51
C VAL A 95 -1.40 -8.05 3.54
N GLU A 96 -2.06 -8.22 2.41
CA GLU A 96 -2.94 -9.35 2.17
C GLU A 96 -2.09 -10.50 1.65
N ALA A 97 -2.12 -11.63 2.35
CA ALA A 97 -1.40 -12.83 1.95
C ALA A 97 -2.31 -14.06 2.04
N GLU A 98 -1.96 -15.06 1.26
CA GLU A 98 -2.57 -16.37 1.30
C GLU A 98 -1.48 -17.43 1.40
N PHE A 99 -1.57 -18.25 2.44
CA PHE A 99 -0.64 -19.32 2.72
C PHE A 99 -1.30 -20.65 2.43
N HIS A 100 -0.61 -21.50 1.67
CA HIS A 100 -1.02 -22.86 1.36
C HIS A 100 0.13 -23.82 1.71
N LEU A 101 -0.14 -24.73 2.64
CA LEU A 101 0.80 -25.79 3.03
C LEU A 101 0.65 -26.98 2.08
N LEU A 102 1.68 -27.21 1.28
CA LEU A 102 1.77 -28.30 0.30
C LEU A 102 2.69 -29.41 0.80
N THR A 103 2.47 -30.63 0.30
CA THR A 103 3.45 -31.72 0.47
C THR A 103 4.63 -31.54 -0.48
N SER A 104 5.74 -32.25 -0.25
CA SER A 104 6.91 -32.18 -1.15
C SER A 104 6.55 -32.60 -2.58
N GLU A 105 5.74 -33.64 -2.74
CA GLU A 105 5.31 -34.15 -4.05
C GLU A 105 4.46 -33.13 -4.82
N GLU A 106 3.59 -32.40 -4.13
CA GLU A 106 2.76 -31.34 -4.71
C GLU A 106 3.60 -30.13 -5.13
N ALA A 107 4.55 -29.74 -4.28
CA ALA A 107 5.47 -28.62 -4.54
C ALA A 107 6.40 -28.90 -5.73
N GLU A 108 6.83 -30.15 -5.92
CA GLU A 108 7.66 -30.56 -7.06
C GLU A 108 6.91 -30.52 -8.40
N LYS A 109 5.61 -30.86 -8.39
CA LYS A 109 4.75 -30.81 -9.60
C LYS A 109 4.55 -29.37 -10.08
N ASN A 110 4.36 -28.43 -9.15
CA ASN A 110 4.13 -27.01 -9.45
C ASN A 110 5.16 -26.12 -8.70
N PRO A 111 6.41 -26.04 -9.18
CA PRO A 111 7.44 -25.26 -8.51
C PRO A 111 7.18 -23.76 -8.67
N VAL A 112 6.88 -23.09 -7.56
CA VAL A 112 6.79 -21.62 -7.46
C VAL A 112 8.17 -20.99 -7.18
N GLY A 113 8.37 -19.73 -7.56
CA GLY A 113 9.59 -18.99 -7.20
C GLY A 113 10.84 -19.32 -8.01
N LYS A 114 10.75 -20.20 -9.03
CA LYS A 114 11.78 -20.22 -10.09
C LYS A 114 11.60 -18.93 -10.88
N ALA A 115 12.60 -18.05 -10.84
CA ALA A 115 12.66 -16.65 -11.33
C ALA A 115 11.98 -16.26 -12.66
N ARG A 116 11.39 -17.20 -13.39
CA ARG A 116 10.62 -16.99 -14.62
C ARG A 116 9.11 -16.84 -14.41
N LYS A 117 8.54 -17.23 -13.27
CA LYS A 117 7.10 -17.04 -12.96
C LYS A 117 6.89 -16.58 -11.53
N GLU A 118 6.06 -15.55 -11.37
CA GLU A 118 5.64 -15.06 -10.07
C GLU A 118 4.91 -16.16 -9.29
N PRO A 119 5.09 -16.24 -7.95
CA PRO A 119 4.28 -17.09 -7.10
C PRO A 119 2.81 -16.65 -7.23
N GLU A 120 1.88 -17.61 -7.24
CA GLU A 120 0.44 -17.43 -7.49
C GLU A 120 -0.09 -16.06 -7.02
N PRO A 121 -0.18 -15.05 -7.92
CA PRO A 121 -0.40 -13.70 -7.49
C PRO A 121 -1.87 -13.52 -7.13
N LEU A 122 -2.12 -12.98 -5.94
CA LEU A 122 -3.45 -12.50 -5.59
C LEU A 122 -3.86 -11.37 -6.56
N PRO A 123 -5.18 -11.18 -6.79
CA PRO A 123 -5.66 -10.08 -7.59
C PRO A 123 -5.11 -8.76 -7.03
N LYS A 124 -4.61 -7.90 -7.91
CA LYS A 124 -4.03 -6.62 -7.50
C LYS A 124 -5.05 -5.82 -6.68
N PRO A 125 -4.66 -5.27 -5.52
CA PRO A 125 -5.57 -4.45 -4.74
C PRO A 125 -6.01 -3.24 -5.56
N ASN A 126 -7.24 -2.78 -5.33
CA ASN A 126 -7.77 -1.60 -6.00
C ASN A 126 -7.02 -0.35 -5.52
N ARG A 127 -5.95 0.00 -6.23
CA ARG A 127 -5.10 1.15 -5.92
C ARG A 127 -5.83 2.41 -6.39
N PRO A 128 -5.96 3.45 -5.56
CA PRO A 128 -6.41 4.74 -6.08
C PRO A 128 -5.42 5.19 -7.16
N ASP A 129 -5.92 5.67 -8.31
CA ASP A 129 -5.14 6.13 -9.47
C ASP A 129 -4.18 7.30 -9.18
N THR A 130 -4.17 7.78 -7.94
CA THR A 130 -3.29 8.82 -7.44
C THR A 130 -2.09 8.20 -6.72
N SER A 131 -1.32 7.37 -7.43
CA SER A 131 0.09 7.20 -7.07
C SER A 131 0.79 8.52 -7.41
N PHE A 132 1.00 9.38 -6.42
CA PHE A 132 1.70 10.65 -6.58
C PHE A 132 3.20 10.38 -6.78
N SER A 133 3.57 9.82 -7.93
CA SER A 133 4.95 9.90 -8.40
C SER A 133 5.19 11.37 -8.76
N TRP A 134 5.70 12.12 -7.79
CA TRP A 134 5.97 13.56 -7.87
C TRP A 134 6.62 13.98 -9.20
N PHE A 135 7.48 13.12 -9.74
CA PHE A 135 8.19 13.34 -11.00
C PHE A 135 7.44 13.00 -12.28
N VAL A 136 6.47 12.08 -12.24
CA VAL A 136 5.84 11.54 -13.47
C VAL A 136 4.62 12.39 -13.86
N ASN A 137 4.03 13.12 -12.90
CA ASN A 137 2.86 13.95 -13.19
C ASN A 137 2.70 15.16 -12.23
N PRO A 138 3.61 16.14 -12.27
CA PRO A 138 3.59 17.32 -11.39
C PRO A 138 2.30 18.15 -11.58
N PHE A 139 1.79 18.24 -12.81
CA PHE A 139 0.55 18.96 -13.10
C PHE A 139 -0.67 18.28 -12.50
N LYS A 140 -0.85 16.96 -12.65
CA LYS A 140 -1.99 16.24 -12.06
C LYS A 140 -1.98 16.33 -10.53
N SER A 141 -0.79 16.31 -9.93
CA SER A 141 -0.61 16.46 -8.48
C SER A 141 -0.97 17.86 -8.00
N PHE A 142 -0.48 18.88 -8.69
CA PHE A 142 -0.78 20.29 -8.40
C PHE A 142 -2.25 20.60 -8.60
N PHE A 143 -2.85 20.18 -9.73
CA PHE A 143 -4.28 20.34 -9.96
C PHE A 143 -5.10 19.61 -8.91
N TYR A 144 -4.74 18.40 -8.48
CA TYR A 144 -5.48 17.70 -7.42
C TYR A 144 -5.41 18.44 -6.07
N LEU A 145 -4.23 18.90 -5.66
CA LEU A 145 -4.02 19.66 -4.43
C LEU A 145 -4.74 21.02 -4.44
N VAL A 146 -4.59 21.75 -5.53
CA VAL A 146 -5.19 23.08 -5.71
C VAL A 146 -6.70 22.95 -5.88
N TRP A 147 -7.19 22.00 -6.67
CA TRP A 147 -8.62 21.81 -6.89
C TRP A 147 -9.35 21.30 -5.64
N SER A 148 -8.72 20.46 -4.82
CA SER A 148 -9.34 19.97 -3.57
C SER A 148 -9.60 21.10 -2.56
N ARG A 149 -8.65 22.04 -2.42
CA ARG A 149 -8.73 23.12 -1.42
C ARG A 149 -9.28 24.43 -1.97
N TYR A 150 -8.96 24.79 -3.21
CA TYR A 150 -9.22 26.11 -3.78
C TYR A 150 -10.37 26.19 -4.79
N LYS A 151 -11.10 25.09 -5.05
CA LYS A 151 -12.24 25.10 -5.99
C LYS A 151 -13.22 26.25 -5.74
N LYS A 152 -13.54 26.55 -4.48
CA LYS A 152 -14.45 27.66 -4.13
C LYS A 152 -13.86 29.02 -4.48
N TYR A 153 -12.59 29.26 -4.16
CA TYR A 153 -11.92 30.53 -4.45
C TYR A 153 -11.72 30.76 -5.95
N ILE A 154 -11.41 29.71 -6.71
CA ILE A 154 -11.27 29.78 -8.17
C ILE A 154 -12.62 30.17 -8.81
N ILE A 155 -13.73 29.54 -8.38
CA ILE A 155 -15.06 29.86 -8.88
C ILE A 155 -15.44 31.31 -8.55
N VAL A 156 -15.23 31.75 -7.31
CA VAL A 156 -15.54 33.13 -6.89
C VAL A 156 -14.69 34.15 -7.66
N GLY A 157 -13.39 33.91 -7.81
CA GLY A 157 -12.50 34.79 -8.57
C GLY A 157 -12.91 34.92 -10.03
N LEU A 158 -13.34 33.83 -10.66
CA LEU A 158 -13.81 33.82 -12.04
C LEU A 158 -15.13 34.60 -12.19
N LEU A 159 -16.03 34.49 -11.21
CA LEU A 159 -17.27 35.27 -11.16
C LEU A 159 -16.99 36.78 -11.04
N VAL A 160 -16.10 37.17 -10.13
CA VAL A 160 -15.67 38.57 -9.95
C VAL A 160 -15.02 39.12 -11.21
N LEU A 161 -14.17 38.32 -11.88
CA LEU A 161 -13.52 38.70 -13.13
C LEU A 161 -14.54 38.98 -14.24
N ILE A 162 -15.54 38.10 -14.42
CA ILE A 162 -16.61 38.30 -15.41
C ILE A 162 -17.39 39.58 -15.11
N THR A 163 -17.76 39.81 -13.85
CA THR A 163 -18.48 41.03 -13.45
C THR A 163 -17.65 42.29 -13.71
N ALA A 164 -16.35 42.27 -13.39
CA ALA A 164 -15.45 43.40 -13.64
C ALA A 164 -15.31 43.70 -15.14
N LEU A 165 -15.15 42.66 -15.97
CA LEU A 165 -15.10 42.81 -17.43
C LEU A 165 -16.40 43.37 -18.01
N PHE A 166 -17.55 42.90 -17.51
CA PHE A 166 -18.85 43.43 -17.91
C PHE A 166 -18.98 44.92 -17.60
N LEU A 167 -18.61 45.35 -16.39
CA LEU A 167 -18.64 46.77 -16.01
C LEU A 167 -17.68 47.60 -16.86
N ALA A 168 -16.46 47.12 -17.11
CA ALA A 168 -15.49 47.82 -17.94
C ALA A 168 -16.00 48.04 -19.38
N LEU A 169 -16.61 47.02 -19.99
CA LEU A 169 -17.24 47.11 -21.31
C LEU A 169 -18.43 48.07 -21.32
N LEU A 170 -19.24 48.06 -20.25
CA LEU A 170 -20.37 48.96 -20.10
C LEU A 170 -19.88 50.43 -20.07
N PHE A 171 -18.91 50.77 -19.22
CA PHE A 171 -18.35 52.12 -19.18
C PHE A 171 -17.65 52.54 -20.47
N TYR A 172 -17.02 51.61 -21.18
CA TYR A 172 -16.38 51.89 -22.47
C TYR A 172 -17.40 52.18 -23.58
N THR A 173 -18.53 51.48 -23.61
CA THR A 173 -19.53 51.58 -24.69
C THR A 173 -20.60 52.67 -24.45
N LEU A 174 -20.85 53.05 -23.20
CA LEU A 174 -21.85 54.08 -22.84
C LEU A 174 -21.63 55.45 -23.52
N PRO A 175 -20.42 56.05 -23.55
CA PRO A 175 -20.23 57.38 -24.14
C PRO A 175 -20.54 57.40 -25.65
N GLY A 176 -20.15 56.33 -26.35
CA GLY A 176 -20.39 56.19 -27.79
C GLY A 176 -21.87 56.01 -28.13
N ALA A 177 -22.60 55.20 -27.35
CA ALA A 177 -24.04 54.99 -27.55
C ALA A 177 -24.87 56.24 -27.23
N ILE A 178 -24.50 56.99 -26.19
CA ILE A 178 -25.15 58.26 -25.83
C ILE A 178 -24.88 59.33 -26.89
N SER A 179 -23.65 59.44 -27.38
CA SER A 179 -23.29 60.39 -28.45
C SER A 179 -24.08 60.13 -29.74
N GLN A 180 -24.25 58.87 -30.14
CA GLN A 180 -25.04 58.57 -31.34
C GLN A 180 -26.54 58.85 -31.16
N ARG A 181 -27.09 58.64 -29.96
CA ARG A 181 -28.48 58.98 -29.64
C ARG A 181 -28.75 60.49 -29.61
N ILE A 182 -27.75 61.31 -29.26
CA ILE A 182 -27.86 62.78 -29.24
C ILE A 182 -27.69 63.37 -30.64
N VAL A 183 -26.85 62.78 -31.49
CA VAL A 183 -26.57 63.30 -32.85
C VAL A 183 -27.63 62.86 -33.89
N MET A 184 -28.30 61.72 -33.67
CA MET A 184 -29.40 61.23 -34.54
C MET A 184 -30.81 61.50 -33.99
N GLY A 185 -30.93 62.28 -32.90
CA GLY A 185 -32.19 62.77 -32.36
C GLY A 185 -32.57 64.12 -32.96
#